data_AF-A0A9E2V105-F1
#
_entry.id   AF-A0A9E2V105-F1
#
_cell.length_a   1.000
_cell.length_b   1.000
_cell.length_c   1.000
_cell.angle_alpha   90.00
_cell.angle_beta   90.00
_cell.angle_gamma   90.00
#
_symmetry.space_group_name_H-M   'P 1'
#
loop_
_entity.id
_entity.type
_entity.pdbx_description
1 polymer ?
#
loop_
_entity_poly.entity_id
_entity_poly.type
_entity_poly.pdbx_seq_one_letter_code
_entity_poly.pdbx_strand_id
1 'polypeptide(L)'
;MSRLTRRRWVAPLVGLALALPVTLVAMPASAATDPCVTGNAIACENSKPGTDPSVWDISGAGSDAIQGFSTDISVNVGGTIGFKIDTAASAYTI
;
A
#
# COMPACT_ATOMS: atom_id res chain seq x y z
N MET A 1 -26.82 -62.16 -47.25
CA MET A 1 -28.19 -62.11 -46.69
C MET A 1 -28.20 -60.99 -45.66
N SER A 2 -29.09 -60.02 -45.58
CA SER A 2 -30.12 -59.43 -46.43
C SER A 2 -30.36 -58.05 -45.82
N ARG A 3 -30.75 -57.09 -46.67
CA ARG A 3 -30.98 -55.66 -46.46
C ARG A 3 -31.66 -55.31 -45.13
N LEU A 4 -31.39 -54.12 -44.58
CA LEU A 4 -32.42 -53.18 -44.14
C LEU A 4 -31.84 -51.78 -43.84
N THR A 5 -31.95 -50.91 -44.83
CA THR A 5 -32.02 -49.46 -44.67
C THR A 5 -33.25 -49.09 -43.83
N ARG A 6 -33.07 -48.39 -42.70
CA ARG A 6 -34.14 -47.57 -42.10
C ARG A 6 -33.61 -46.22 -41.62
N ARG A 7 -34.51 -45.27 -41.79
CA ARG A 7 -34.36 -43.83 -41.98
C ARG A 7 -34.63 -43.10 -40.65
N ARG A 8 -33.79 -42.08 -40.38
CA ARG A 8 -34.01 -40.84 -39.61
C ARG A 8 -34.87 -40.89 -38.35
N TRP A 9 -34.26 -40.54 -37.21
CA TRP A 9 -34.88 -39.72 -36.18
C TRP A 9 -33.88 -38.66 -35.74
N VAL A 10 -34.12 -37.41 -36.15
CA VAL A 10 -33.44 -36.23 -35.64
C VAL A 10 -34.17 -35.84 -34.35
N ALA A 11 -33.47 -35.85 -33.21
CA ALA A 11 -33.94 -35.23 -31.99
C ALA A 11 -33.02 -34.04 -31.68
N PRO A 12 -33.53 -32.79 -31.63
CA PRO A 12 -32.74 -31.67 -31.15
C PRO A 12 -32.79 -31.70 -29.63
N LEU A 13 -31.70 -32.08 -28.97
CA LEU A 13 -31.58 -31.88 -27.53
C LEU A 13 -31.26 -30.39 -27.28
N VAL A 14 -32.36 -29.66 -27.12
CA VAL A 14 -32.61 -28.58 -26.14
C VAL A 14 -31.37 -28.12 -25.38
N GLY A 15 -31.07 -26.82 -25.54
CA GLY A 15 -30.02 -26.14 -24.80
C GLY A 15 -30.23 -26.16 -23.29
N LEU A 16 -29.11 -26.20 -22.57
CA LEU A 16 -29.05 -25.79 -21.19
C LEU A 16 -27.71 -25.09 -20.98
N ALA A 17 -27.72 -23.77 -21.13
CA ALA A 17 -26.63 -22.93 -20.67
C ALA A 17 -26.47 -23.17 -19.16
N LEU A 18 -25.34 -23.75 -18.76
CA LEU A 18 -24.99 -23.96 -17.37
C LEU A 18 -24.68 -22.58 -16.74
N ALA A 19 -25.67 -21.95 -16.13
CA ALA A 19 -25.43 -20.84 -15.22
C ALA A 19 -24.92 -21.42 -13.89
N LEU A 20 -23.60 -21.47 -13.71
CA LEU A 20 -23.00 -21.73 -12.40
C LEU A 20 -23.22 -20.50 -11.50
N PRO A 21 -23.82 -20.64 -10.30
CA PRO A 21 -23.83 -19.55 -9.35
C PRO A 21 -22.40 -19.39 -8.80
N VAL A 22 -21.76 -18.26 -9.12
CA VAL A 22 -20.52 -17.84 -8.44
C VAL A 22 -20.92 -17.42 -7.03
N THR A 23 -20.82 -18.33 -6.07
CA THR A 23 -20.95 -17.99 -4.66
C THR A 23 -19.70 -17.23 -4.22
N LEU A 24 -19.80 -15.91 -4.06
CA LEU A 24 -18.78 -15.15 -3.34
C LEU A 24 -18.75 -15.63 -1.89
N VAL A 25 -17.76 -16.45 -1.53
CA VAL A 25 -17.44 -16.73 -0.13
C VAL A 25 -16.79 -15.46 0.41
N ALA A 26 -17.52 -14.72 1.25
CA ALA A 26 -16.94 -13.63 2.01
C ALA A 26 -15.93 -14.23 3.01
N MET A 27 -14.64 -14.05 2.76
CA MET A 27 -13.62 -14.38 3.76
C MET A 27 -13.73 -13.37 4.91
N PRO A 28 -13.69 -13.81 6.18
CA PRO A 28 -13.66 -12.88 7.30
C PRO A 28 -12.40 -12.03 7.17
N ALA A 29 -12.57 -10.70 7.19
CA ALA A 29 -11.45 -9.79 7.29
C ALA A 29 -10.79 -9.99 8.65
N SER A 30 -9.51 -10.37 8.68
CA SER A 30 -8.72 -10.34 9.91
C SER A 30 -8.71 -8.90 10.44
N ALA A 31 -9.27 -8.68 11.64
CA ALA A 31 -9.09 -7.42 12.32
C ALA A 31 -7.59 -7.24 12.59
N ALA A 32 -7.01 -6.17 12.06
CA ALA A 32 -5.66 -5.77 12.47
C ALA A 32 -5.70 -5.53 13.98
N THR A 33 -4.88 -6.27 14.72
CA THR A 33 -4.68 -6.01 16.15
C THR A 33 -4.16 -4.59 16.31
N ASP A 34 -4.64 -3.87 17.33
CA ASP A 34 -4.15 -2.52 17.64
C ASP A 34 -2.60 -2.55 17.72
N PRO A 35 -1.89 -1.83 16.82
CA PRO A 35 -0.44 -1.85 16.76
C PRO A 35 0.21 -1.32 18.04
N CYS A 36 -0.56 -0.68 18.92
CA CYS A 36 -0.10 -0.12 20.18
C CYS A 36 -0.19 -1.06 21.40
N VAL A 37 -0.93 -2.17 21.33
CA VAL A 37 -1.19 -3.01 22.53
C VAL A 37 -0.01 -3.96 22.84
N THR A 38 0.68 -4.47 21.82
CA THR A 38 1.87 -5.34 21.97
C THR A 38 2.91 -5.17 20.85
N GLY A 39 2.75 -4.14 20.01
CA GLY A 39 3.50 -3.98 18.77
C GLY A 39 4.74 -3.08 18.85
N ASN A 40 5.41 -2.92 17.71
CA ASN A 40 6.52 -1.99 17.52
C ASN A 40 6.02 -0.55 17.71
N ALA A 41 6.70 0.25 18.54
CA ALA A 41 6.31 1.63 18.84
C ALA A 41 6.20 2.53 17.59
N ILE A 42 7.04 2.31 16.58
CA ILE A 42 6.97 2.99 15.29
C ILE A 42 5.70 2.60 14.53
N ALA A 43 5.31 1.32 14.57
CA ALA A 43 4.06 0.87 13.95
C ALA A 43 2.83 1.48 14.64
N CYS A 44 2.87 1.61 15.97
CA CYS A 44 1.83 2.31 16.72
C CYS A 44 1.75 3.79 16.34
N GLU A 45 2.87 4.49 16.23
CA GLU A 45 2.92 5.90 15.82
C GLU A 45 2.37 6.10 14.39
N ASN A 46 2.85 5.31 13.43
CA ASN A 46 2.42 5.34 12.03
C ASN A 46 0.93 5.01 11.81
N SER A 47 0.23 4.44 12.80
CA SER A 47 -1.21 4.17 12.70
C SER A 47 -2.10 5.38 13.02
N LYS A 48 -1.52 6.44 13.59
CA LYS A 48 -2.26 7.65 13.93
C LYS A 48 -2.48 8.51 12.67
N PRO A 49 -3.55 9.32 12.63
CA PRO A 49 -3.68 10.34 11.59
C PRO A 49 -2.46 11.26 11.59
N GLY A 50 -1.91 11.52 10.41
CA GLY A 50 -0.82 12.48 10.23
C GLY A 50 -1.24 13.92 10.54
N THR A 51 -0.26 14.81 10.69
CA THR A 51 -0.54 16.25 10.77
C THR A 51 -0.98 16.77 9.38
N ASP A 52 -1.81 17.81 9.35
CA ASP A 52 -2.17 18.48 8.09
C ASP A 52 -0.89 18.95 7.36
N PRO A 53 -0.74 18.69 6.05
CA PRO A 53 0.46 19.06 5.31
C PRO A 53 0.77 20.55 5.38
N SER A 54 -0.23 21.43 5.48
CA SER A 54 -0.03 22.89 5.58
C SER A 54 0.78 23.32 6.82
N VAL A 55 0.93 22.44 7.81
CA VAL A 55 1.72 22.70 9.01
C VAL A 55 3.22 22.47 8.77
N TRP A 56 3.59 21.59 7.84
CA TRP A 56 4.98 21.15 7.63
C TRP A 56 5.51 21.45 6.22
N ASP A 57 4.63 21.47 5.22
CA ASP A 57 5.01 21.72 3.85
C ASP A 57 5.46 23.17 3.66
N ILE A 58 6.46 23.33 2.81
CA ILE A 58 6.97 24.62 2.36
C ILE A 58 6.81 24.73 0.85
N SER A 59 6.78 25.96 0.35
CA SER A 59 6.84 26.19 -1.09
C SER A 59 8.28 26.10 -1.58
N GLY A 60 8.53 25.24 -2.57
CA GLY A 60 9.86 25.07 -3.16
C GLY A 60 10.89 24.58 -2.13
N ALA A 61 12.10 25.16 -2.16
CA ALA A 61 13.19 24.80 -1.24
C ALA A 61 13.21 25.65 0.05
N GLY A 62 12.29 26.59 0.22
CA GLY A 62 12.35 27.56 1.31
C GLY A 62 13.36 28.69 1.04
N SER A 63 13.97 29.22 2.11
CA SER A 63 14.86 30.38 2.06
C SER A 63 16.29 30.02 1.65
N ASP A 64 16.86 30.72 0.66
CA ASP A 64 18.25 30.50 0.22
C ASP A 64 19.32 30.94 1.23
N ALA A 65 18.96 31.75 2.24
CA ALA A 65 19.88 32.20 3.28
C ALA A 65 20.41 31.06 4.16
N ILE A 66 19.67 29.94 4.26
CA ILE A 66 20.10 28.72 4.94
C ILE A 66 19.42 27.52 4.31
N GLN A 67 20.22 26.55 3.88
CA GLN A 67 19.77 25.30 3.27
C GLN A 67 20.50 24.13 3.92
N GLY A 68 19.92 22.95 3.85
CA GLY A 68 20.57 21.75 4.37
C GLY A 68 19.75 20.48 4.22
N PHE A 69 20.42 19.36 4.45
CA PHE A 69 19.82 18.02 4.40
C PHE A 69 20.58 17.06 5.31
N SER A 70 19.91 15.98 5.74
CA SER A 70 20.56 14.88 6.43
C SER A 70 21.32 13.98 5.45
N THR A 71 22.38 13.32 5.91
CA THR A 71 23.14 12.38 5.05
C THR A 71 22.35 11.10 4.77
N ASP A 72 21.39 10.77 5.62
CA ASP A 72 20.56 9.58 5.57
C ASP A 72 19.11 9.93 5.93
N ILE A 73 18.17 9.12 5.47
CA ILE A 73 16.72 9.31 5.75
C ILE A 73 16.38 8.78 7.15
N SER A 74 17.01 7.68 7.57
CA SER A 74 16.79 7.08 8.87
C SER A 74 18.04 6.37 9.38
N VAL A 75 18.17 6.30 10.70
CA VAL A 75 19.21 5.54 11.40
C VAL A 75 18.56 4.73 12.51
N ASN A 76 19.18 3.60 12.88
CA ASN A 76 18.75 2.83 14.04
C ASN A 76 19.15 3.54 15.36
N VAL A 77 18.54 3.10 16.46
CA VAL A 77 18.87 3.58 17.81
C VAL A 77 20.37 3.43 18.07
N GLY A 78 21.01 4.52 18.49
CA GLY A 78 22.47 4.59 18.71
C GLY A 78 23.30 4.85 17.45
N GLY A 79 22.68 4.90 16.27
CA GLY A 79 23.33 5.31 15.03
C GLY A 79 23.59 6.81 14.97
N THR A 80 24.60 7.20 14.19
CA THR A 80 24.90 8.60 13.89
C THR A 80 24.21 9.01 12.59
N ILE A 81 23.54 10.14 12.62
CA ILE A 81 23.02 10.81 11.43
C ILE A 81 23.83 12.10 11.21
N GLY A 82 24.30 12.32 9.99
CA GLY A 82 25.02 13.54 9.61
C GLY A 82 24.07 14.59 9.04
N PHE A 83 24.48 15.85 9.11
CA PHE A 83 23.79 16.96 8.46
C PHE A 83 24.78 17.77 7.63
N LYS A 84 24.35 18.21 6.44
CA LYS A 84 25.07 19.15 5.59
C LYS A 84 24.28 20.44 5.55
N ILE A 85 24.94 21.55 5.90
CA ILE A 85 24.33 22.88 6.00
C ILE A 85 25.12 23.83 5.11
N ASP A 86 24.39 24.61 4.31
CA ASP A 86 24.89 25.74 3.54
C ASP A 86 24.26 27.03 4.08
N THR A 87 25.08 27.90 4.65
CA THR A 87 24.63 29.21 5.14
C THR A 87 25.79 30.21 5.17
N ALA A 88 25.47 31.47 4.88
CA ALA A 88 26.40 32.58 5.07
C ALA A 88 26.42 33.11 6.52
N ALA A 89 25.55 32.59 7.40
CA ALA A 89 25.49 33.02 8.80
C ALA A 89 26.79 32.65 9.55
N SER A 90 27.41 33.63 10.20
CA SER A 90 28.61 33.40 11.02
C SER A 90 28.28 33.03 12.47
N ALA A 91 27.04 33.23 12.91
CA ALA A 91 26.58 32.94 14.27
C ALA A 91 25.95 31.55 14.35
N TYR A 92 26.78 30.49 14.45
CA TYR A 92 26.33 29.13 14.72
C TYR A 92 27.29 28.38 15.67
N THR A 93 26.80 27.27 16.24
CA THR A 93 27.58 26.33 17.07
C THR A 93 27.39 24.93 16.51
N ILE A 94 28.41 24.07 16.65
CA ILE A 94 28.37 22.63 16.35
C ILE A 94 28.43 21.85 17.66
#